data_AF-A0A2S3UR72-F1
#
_entry.id   AF-A0A2S3UR72-F1
#
_cell.length_a   1.000
_cell.length_b   1.000
_cell.length_c   1.000
_cell.angle_alpha   90.00
_cell.angle_beta   90.00
_cell.angle_gamma   90.00
#
_symmetry.space_group_name_H-M   'P 1'
#
loop_
_entity.id
_entity.type
_entity.pdbx_description
1 polymer ?
#
loop_
_entity_poly.entity_id
_entity_poly.type
_entity_poly.pdbx_seq_one_letter_code
_entity_poly.pdbx_strand_id
1 'polypeptide(L)' 'MSISLAGVIGAAVGLYVGWLDWKILKGMLQAMEAKNRQAGGDGGAAARYKTLLGVVIFGVPVIGFPVIGYWAASQLAG' A
#
# COMPACT_ATOMS: atom_id res chain seq x y z
N MET A 1 -4.18 20.19 -20.13
CA MET A 1 -3.64 18.86 -19.74
C MET A 1 -4.50 17.80 -20.37
N SER A 2 -3.98 17.06 -21.36
CA SER A 2 -4.65 15.89 -21.91
C SER A 2 -4.46 14.73 -20.94
N ILE A 3 -5.55 14.15 -20.45
CA ILE A 3 -5.50 12.93 -19.64
C ILE A 3 -5.11 11.79 -20.58
N SER A 4 -4.01 11.10 -20.28
CA SER A 4 -3.57 9.94 -21.07
C SER A 4 -4.45 8.74 -20.71
N LEU A 5 -5.17 8.19 -21.71
CA LEU A 5 -5.97 6.98 -21.50
C LEU A 5 -5.10 5.82 -21.02
N ALA A 6 -3.90 5.66 -21.60
CA ALA A 6 -2.93 4.68 -21.16
C ALA A 6 -2.50 4.93 -19.70
N GLY A 7 -2.25 6.19 -19.35
CA GLY A 7 -1.98 6.58 -17.96
C GLY A 7 -3.11 6.19 -17.02
N VAL A 8 -4.37 6.44 -17.38
CA VAL A 8 -5.53 6.05 -16.55
C VAL A 8 -5.60 4.53 -16.36
N ILE A 9 -5.33 3.76 -17.40
CA ILE A 9 -5.27 2.28 -17.32
C ILE A 9 -4.13 1.86 -16.39
N GLY A 10 -2.94 2.46 -16.54
CA GLY A 10 -1.81 2.22 -15.66
C GLY A 10 -2.12 2.58 -14.20
N ALA A 11 -2.83 3.68 -13.95
CA ALA A 11 -3.26 4.08 -12.63
C ALA A 11 -4.23 3.07 -12.00
N ALA A 12 -5.19 2.56 -12.79
CA ALA A 12 -6.14 1.55 -12.34
C ALA A 12 -5.45 0.23 -11.98
N VAL A 13 -4.50 -0.22 -12.81
CA VAL A 13 -3.66 -1.41 -12.51
C VAL A 13 -2.82 -1.16 -11.27
N GLY A 14 -2.17 -0.01 -11.16
CA GLY A 14 -1.41 0.39 -9.98
C GLY A 14 -2.26 0.40 -8.71
N LEU A 15 -3.50 0.88 -8.78
CA LEU A 15 -4.44 0.88 -7.65
C LEU A 15 -4.80 -0.53 -7.22
N TYR A 16 -5.05 -1.42 -8.18
CA TYR A 16 -5.33 -2.83 -7.90
C TYR A 16 -4.14 -3.52 -7.20
N VAL A 17 -2.92 -3.30 -7.70
CA VAL A 17 -1.70 -3.83 -7.08
C VAL A 17 -1.48 -3.25 -5.68
N GLY A 18 -1.63 -1.94 -5.51
CA GLY A 18 -1.48 -1.30 -4.22
C GLY A 18 -2.52 -1.75 -3.19
N TRP A 19 -3.73 -2.05 -3.63
CA TRP A 19 -4.75 -2.65 -2.77
C TRP A 19 -4.39 -4.07 -2.32
N LEU A 20 -3.81 -4.90 -3.19
CA LEU A 20 -3.32 -6.23 -2.83
C LEU A 20 -2.17 -6.15 -1.82
N ASP A 21 -1.18 -5.28 -2.07
CA ASP A 21 -0.04 -5.07 -1.19
C ASP A 21 -0.50 -4.58 0.20
N TRP A 22 -1.41 -3.61 0.24
CA TRP A 22 -2.03 -3.15 1.47
C TRP A 22 -2.66 -4.28 2.29
N LYS A 23 -3.42 -5.18 1.64
CA LYS A 23 -4.05 -6.32 2.32
C LYS A 23 -3.01 -7.26 2.94
N ILE A 24 -1.94 -7.54 2.22
CA ILE A 24 -0.85 -8.41 2.69
C ILE A 24 -0.17 -7.77 3.89
N LEU A 25 0.25 -6.52 3.77
CA LEU A 25 0.93 -5.78 4.84
C LEU A 25 0.06 -5.64 6.09
N LYS A 26 -1.24 -5.36 5.93
CA LYS A 26 -2.20 -5.31 7.04
C LYS A 26 -2.30 -6.67 7.74
N GLY A 27 -2.38 -7.76 6.98
CA GLY A 27 -2.41 -9.12 7.53
C GLY A 27 -1.12 -9.48 8.28
N MET A 28 0.04 -9.12 7.73
CA MET A 28 1.33 -9.30 8.39
C MET A 28 1.42 -8.51 9.70
N LEU A 29 0.91 -7.29 9.75
CA LEU A 29 0.91 -6.47 10.96
C LEU A 29 0.03 -7.09 12.05
N GLN A 30 -1.15 -7.58 11.69
CA GLN A 30 -2.03 -8.31 12.62
C GLN A 30 -1.37 -9.59 13.14
N ALA A 31 -0.68 -10.34 12.27
CA ALA A 31 0.06 -11.54 12.66
C ALA A 31 1.24 -11.21 13.60
N MET A 32 1.98 -10.13 13.34
CA MET A 32 3.06 -9.67 14.22
C MET A 32 2.54 -9.19 15.58
N GLU A 33 1.44 -8.45 15.61
CA GLU A 33 0.79 -8.04 16.87
C GLU A 33 0.33 -9.25 17.68
N ALA A 34 -0.32 -10.23 17.04
CA ALA A 34 -0.78 -11.44 17.69
C ALA A 34 0.40 -12.26 18.26
N LYS A 35 1.48 -12.39 17.50
CA LYS A 35 2.71 -13.08 17.93
C LYS A 35 3.37 -12.38 19.12
N ASN A 36 3.50 -11.05 19.10
CA ASN A 36 4.07 -10.29 20.22
C ASN A 36 3.22 -10.39 21.48
N ARG A 37 1.89 -10.37 21.33
CA ARG A 37 0.96 -10.51 22.46
C ARG A 37 1.02 -11.91 23.08
N GLN A 38 1.16 -12.95 22.25
CA GLN A 38 1.37 -14.33 22.71
C GLN A 38 2.72 -14.52 23.42
N ALA A 39 3.75 -13.78 23.01
CA ALA A 39 5.06 -13.78 23.65
C ALA A 39 5.10 -12.99 24.98
N GLY A 40 3.97 -12.46 25.46
CA GLY A 40 3.87 -11.74 26.73
C GLY A 40 4.37 -10.29 26.70
N GLY A 41 4.67 -9.74 25.51
CA GLY A 41 5.06 -8.35 25.34
C GLY A 41 3.86 -7.46 24.97
N ASP A 42 3.91 -6.17 25.34
CA ASP A 42 2.86 -5.14 25.10
C ASP A 42 2.61 -4.80 23.61
N GLY A 43 2.93 -5.69 22.67
CA GLY A 43 2.75 -5.48 21.23
C GLY A 43 3.89 -4.71 20.56
N GLY A 44 4.86 -4.19 21.32
CA GLY A 44 6.08 -3.56 20.79
C GLY A 44 5.83 -2.30 19.95
N ALA A 45 6.79 -1.91 19.10
CA ALA A 45 6.67 -0.74 18.23
C ALA A 45 5.46 -0.80 17.27
N ALA A 46 5.03 -2.01 16.88
CA ALA A 46 3.84 -2.21 16.06
C ALA A 46 2.56 -1.74 16.76
N ALA A 47 2.40 -2.02 18.05
CA ALA A 47 1.26 -1.51 18.84
C ALA A 47 1.38 -0.01 19.12
N ARG A 48 2.59 0.49 19.40
CA ARG A 48 2.83 1.91 19.69
C ARG A 48 2.58 2.83 18.49
N TYR A 49 2.90 2.37 17.28
CA TYR A 49 2.74 3.14 16.04
C TYR A 49 1.65 2.57 15.13
N LYS A 50 0.74 1.75 15.65
CA LYS A 50 -0.29 1.04 14.87
C LYS A 50 -1.04 1.94 13.89
N THR A 51 -1.47 3.11 14.36
CA THR A 51 -2.18 4.09 13.52
C THR A 51 -1.29 4.67 12.43
N LEU A 52 -0.06 5.03 12.76
CA LEU A 52 0.92 5.60 11.81
C LEU A 52 1.34 4.57 10.76
N LEU A 53 1.68 3.35 11.18
CA LEU A 53 1.98 2.23 10.30
C LEU A 53 0.79 1.89 9.41
N GLY A 54 -0.44 1.87 9.96
CA GLY A 54 -1.65 1.66 9.17
C GLY A 54 -1.86 2.73 8.09
N VAL A 55 -1.62 4.00 8.42
CA VAL A 55 -1.69 5.12 7.46
C VAL A 55 -0.60 5.01 6.39
N VAL A 56 0.62 4.66 6.75
CA VAL A 56 1.72 4.50 5.78
C VAL A 56 1.49 3.29 4.87
N ILE A 57 1.10 2.16 5.44
CA ILE A 57 0.84 0.90 4.73
C ILE A 57 -0.39 1.00 3.82
N PHE A 58 -1.32 1.90 4.12
CA PHE A 58 -2.41 2.21 3.21
C PHE A 58 -2.00 3.28 2.19
N GLY A 59 -1.47 4.41 2.66
CA GLY A 59 -1.22 5.58 1.84
C GLY A 59 -0.13 5.38 0.80
N VAL A 60 0.98 4.71 1.16
CA VAL A 60 2.09 4.51 0.22
C VAL A 60 1.70 3.58 -0.93
N PRO A 61 1.10 2.40 -0.70
CA PRO A 61 0.68 1.54 -1.81
C PRO A 61 -0.49 2.12 -2.61
N VAL A 62 -1.54 2.60 -1.95
CA VAL A 62 -2.78 3.03 -2.62
C VAL A 62 -2.60 4.34 -3.38
N ILE A 63 -1.60 5.16 -3.06
CA ILE A 63 -1.31 6.40 -3.81
C ILE A 63 -0.07 6.21 -4.70
N GLY A 64 0.98 5.57 -4.19
CA GLY A 64 2.24 5.39 -4.91
C GLY A 64 2.10 4.51 -6.14
N PHE A 65 1.48 3.33 -6.02
CA PHE A 65 1.35 2.43 -7.16
C PHE A 65 0.49 3.00 -8.30
N PRO A 66 -0.65 3.68 -8.08
CA PRO A 66 -1.37 4.37 -9.16
C PRO A 66 -0.57 5.47 -9.84
N VAL A 67 0.16 6.28 -9.07
CA VAL A 67 0.97 7.38 -9.64
C VAL A 67 2.08 6.82 -10.53
N ILE A 68 2.78 5.79 -10.04
CA ILE A 68 3.82 5.10 -10.81
C ILE A 68 3.20 4.42 -12.04
N GLY A 69 2.06 3.75 -11.88
CA GLY A 69 1.35 3.10 -12.97
C GLY A 69 0.91 4.09 -14.05
N TYR A 70 0.39 5.25 -13.67
CA TYR A 70 0.03 6.32 -14.59
C TYR A 70 1.24 6.79 -15.40
N TRP A 71 2.35 7.12 -14.72
CA TRP A 71 3.56 7.58 -15.40
C TRP A 71 4.16 6.50 -16.31
N ALA A 72 4.25 5.26 -15.84
CA ALA A 72 4.79 4.16 -16.62
C ALA A 72 3.98 3.91 -17.89
N ALA A 73 2.65 3.85 -17.77
CA ALA A 73 1.79 3.59 -18.92
C ALA A 73 1.70 4.78 -19.88
N SER A 74 1.74 6.01 -19.38
CA SER A 74 1.83 7.19 -20.24
C SER A 74 3.13 7.21 -21.04
N GLN A 75 4.28 6.92 -20.42
CA GLN A 75 5.57 6.87 -21.12
C GLN A 75 5.66 5.75 -22.16
N LEU A 76 5.01 4.61 -21.90
CA LEU A 76 4.95 3.50 -22.85
C LEU A 76 4.07 3.78 -24.06
N ALA A 77 3.05 4.62 -23.90
CA ALA A 77 2.08 4.92 -24.95
C ALA A 77 2.41 6.18 -25.79
N GLY A 78 3.41 6.97 -25.38
CA GLY A 78 3.85 8.19 -26.07
C GLY A 78 3.62 9.46 -25.26
#